data_AF-A0A1H0N463-F1
#
_entry.id   AF-A0A1H0N463-F1
#
_cell.length_a   1.000
_cell.length_b   1.000
_cell.length_c   1.000
_cell.angle_alpha   90.00
_cell.angle_beta   90.00
_cell.angle_gamma   90.00
#
_symmetry.space_group_name_H-M   'P 1'
#
loop_
_entity.id
_entity.type
_entity.pdbx_description
1 polymer ?
#
loop_
_entity_poly.entity_id
_entity_poly.type
_entity_poly.pdbx_seq_one_letter_code
_entity_poly.pdbx_strand_id
1 'polypeptide(L)'
;MSSWELYNEVELDELMTSAANYFNERHSYQIFKNNSLSQLLQQAEIDVIGISMGNENKMELYAIDVAFHEAGLNYGDKNETVSRIIKKLIRTVLVILGFFNIRGANIIFASPKILQATLIVLNPILEEINQFLLQRGYEFNIKMYCNEEFQLHILNPVISSSSSIADTSELFMRSLQLYNMFTGNNIVERKSPKQEQSILPIHSQVGESEMKIGVLVRSTIREYLANNEIISDEINRLTTYDYSKVTFDINYPFLKEINYSEALEQQRLVNGRPRYWSEIFHSQNKKYYVCQEWFERNRSYFDQWTRKMNHI
;
A
#
# COMPACT_ATOMS: atom_id res chain seq x y z
N MET A 1 -0.03 -25.11 29.96
CA MET A 1 -0.06 -24.22 28.78
C MET A 1 1.37 -23.90 28.44
N SER A 2 1.84 -24.28 27.26
CA SER A 2 3.16 -23.88 26.77
C SER A 2 3.10 -22.40 26.35
N SER A 3 3.75 -21.52 27.12
CA SER A 3 4.04 -20.16 26.67
C SER A 3 5.19 -20.21 25.68
N TRP A 4 5.19 -19.32 24.68
CA TRP A 4 6.34 -19.13 23.81
C TRP A 4 7.53 -18.63 24.62
N GLU A 5 8.73 -19.07 24.27
CA GLU A 5 9.95 -18.60 24.91
C GLU A 5 10.16 -17.11 24.59
N LEU A 6 10.54 -16.33 25.61
CA LEU A 6 10.86 -14.92 25.48
C LEU A 6 12.38 -14.77 25.39
N TYR A 7 12.84 -14.23 24.28
CA TYR A 7 14.23 -13.87 24.01
C TYR A 7 14.47 -12.38 24.30
N ASN A 8 15.75 -12.03 24.50
CA ASN A 8 16.23 -10.64 24.49
C ASN A 8 15.58 -9.71 25.54
N GLU A 9 15.13 -10.22 26.70
CA GLU A 9 14.33 -9.45 27.68
C GLU A 9 14.94 -8.09 28.09
N VAL A 10 16.26 -8.04 28.33
CA VAL A 10 16.98 -6.79 28.65
C VAL A 10 16.91 -5.80 27.49
N GLU A 11 17.18 -6.27 26.26
CA GLU A 11 17.14 -5.44 25.05
C GLU A 11 15.71 -4.94 24.76
N LEU A 12 14.69 -5.77 25.03
CA LEU A 12 13.30 -5.36 24.90
C LEU A 12 12.93 -4.24 25.87
N ASP A 13 13.37 -4.32 27.14
CA ASP A 13 13.10 -3.30 28.16
C ASP A 13 13.82 -1.98 27.84
N GLU A 14 15.08 -2.06 27.37
CA GLU A 14 15.84 -0.91 26.89
C GLU A 14 15.20 -0.26 25.66
N LEU A 15 14.75 -1.06 24.68
CA LEU A 15 14.07 -0.56 23.49
C LEU A 15 12.73 0.09 23.85
N MET A 16 11.95 -0.55 24.72
CA MET A 16 10.68 -0.01 25.21
C MET A 16 10.89 1.32 25.93
N THR A 17 11.81 1.38 26.88
CA THR A 17 12.09 2.60 27.67
C THR A 17 12.62 3.72 26.78
N SER A 18 13.55 3.41 25.88
CA SER A 18 14.11 4.41 24.97
C SER A 18 13.08 4.93 23.96
N ALA A 19 12.18 4.09 23.46
CA ALA A 19 11.07 4.53 22.61
C ALA A 19 10.10 5.42 23.39
N ALA A 20 9.74 5.05 24.62
CA ALA A 20 8.87 5.85 25.48
C ALA A 20 9.42 7.27 25.67
N ASN A 21 10.70 7.38 26.01
CA ASN A 21 11.37 8.66 26.22
C ASN A 21 11.47 9.46 24.91
N TYR A 22 11.87 8.82 23.82
CA TYR A 22 12.05 9.46 22.51
C TYR A 22 10.79 10.19 22.03
N PHE A 23 9.64 9.51 22.06
CA PHE A 23 8.37 10.09 21.58
C PHE A 23 7.72 11.03 22.59
N ASN A 24 7.96 10.85 23.88
CA ASN A 24 7.50 11.78 24.90
C ASN A 24 8.27 13.11 24.85
N GLU A 25 9.60 13.07 24.74
CA GLU A 25 10.43 14.29 24.71
C GLU A 25 10.22 15.13 23.44
N ARG A 26 10.08 14.48 22.28
CA ARG A 26 9.93 15.19 20.99
C ARG A 26 8.50 15.64 20.70
N HIS A 27 7.51 14.83 21.09
CA HIS A 27 6.13 15.01 20.63
C HIS A 27 5.11 15.04 21.77
N SER A 28 5.53 14.90 23.03
CA SER A 28 4.64 14.75 24.20
C SER A 28 3.70 13.54 24.09
N TYR A 29 4.10 12.50 23.36
CA TYR A 29 3.32 11.26 23.25
C TYR A 29 3.72 10.25 24.32
N GLN A 30 2.83 10.05 25.29
CA GLN A 30 2.95 9.00 26.31
C GLN A 30 2.48 7.65 25.77
N ILE A 31 3.26 7.05 24.87
CA ILE A 31 2.86 5.88 24.06
C ILE A 31 2.58 4.62 24.88
N PHE A 32 3.25 4.42 26.02
CA PHE A 32 3.02 3.26 26.89
C PHE A 32 2.26 3.57 28.18
N LYS A 33 1.99 4.85 28.48
CA LYS A 33 1.43 5.29 29.77
C LYS A 33 2.19 4.59 30.92
N ASN A 34 1.51 3.79 31.72
CA ASN A 34 2.09 3.04 32.84
C ASN A 34 2.23 1.52 32.56
N ASN A 35 2.22 1.10 31.28
CA ASN A 35 2.35 -0.31 30.96
C ASN A 35 3.78 -0.81 31.20
N SER A 36 3.92 -2.00 31.81
CA SER A 36 5.18 -2.75 31.82
C SER A 36 5.41 -3.48 30.49
N LEU A 37 6.65 -3.93 30.26
CA LEU A 37 7.00 -4.77 29.11
C LEU A 37 6.10 -6.01 29.04
N SER A 38 5.96 -6.73 30.16
CA SER A 38 5.11 -7.92 30.26
C SER A 38 3.65 -7.65 29.89
N GLN A 39 3.08 -6.51 30.34
CA GLN A 39 1.72 -6.12 29.98
C GLN A 39 1.58 -5.81 28.49
N LEU A 40 2.57 -5.12 27.89
CA LEU A 40 2.54 -4.83 26.46
C LEU A 40 2.60 -6.10 25.62
N LEU A 41 3.50 -7.02 25.95
CA LEU A 41 3.66 -8.29 25.25
C LEU A 41 2.40 -9.17 25.39
N GLN A 42 1.79 -9.23 26.57
CA GLN A 42 0.56 -9.99 26.79
C GLN A 42 -0.67 -9.41 26.07
N GLN A 43 -0.71 -8.09 25.88
CA GLN A 43 -1.80 -7.41 25.18
C GLN A 43 -1.56 -7.31 23.68
N ALA A 44 -0.46 -7.88 23.17
CA ALA A 44 -0.14 -7.79 21.76
C ALA A 44 -1.14 -8.57 20.92
N GLU A 45 -1.51 -7.95 19.80
CA GLU A 45 -2.40 -8.52 18.80
C GLU A 45 -1.74 -8.22 17.45
N ILE A 46 -1.51 -9.27 16.68
CA ILE A 46 -1.02 -9.22 15.29
C ILE A 46 -1.99 -10.10 14.51
N ASP A 47 -2.81 -9.48 13.66
CA ASP A 47 -3.89 -10.16 12.95
C ASP A 47 -3.37 -11.15 11.91
N VAL A 48 -2.25 -10.82 11.26
CA VAL A 48 -1.62 -11.67 10.26
C VAL A 48 -0.12 -11.72 10.46
N ILE A 49 0.42 -12.94 10.53
CA ILE A 49 1.85 -13.20 10.43
C ILE A 49 2.08 -14.05 9.18
N GLY A 50 2.93 -13.55 8.29
CA GLY A 50 3.25 -14.20 7.02
C GLY A 50 4.75 -14.26 6.81
N ILE A 51 5.18 -15.20 5.97
CA ILE A 51 6.59 -15.36 5.61
C ILE A 51 6.66 -15.38 4.09
N SER A 52 7.56 -14.58 3.53
CA SER A 52 7.98 -14.71 2.14
C SER A 52 9.32 -15.44 2.10
N MET A 53 9.40 -16.48 1.28
CA MET A 53 10.64 -17.20 1.00
C MET A 53 11.01 -16.96 -0.46
N GLY A 54 12.01 -16.09 -0.68
CA GLY A 54 12.56 -15.87 -2.01
C GLY A 54 13.49 -17.00 -2.45
N ASN A 55 13.88 -16.99 -3.73
CA ASN A 55 14.80 -17.97 -4.33
C ASN A 55 16.22 -17.99 -3.70
N GLU A 56 16.57 -16.98 -2.90
CA GLU A 56 17.91 -16.81 -2.31
C GLU A 56 18.00 -17.21 -0.82
N ASN A 57 17.08 -18.04 -0.30
CA ASN A 57 17.01 -18.40 1.14
C ASN A 57 16.82 -17.20 2.10
N LYS A 58 16.50 -16.01 1.59
CA LYS A 58 16.06 -14.88 2.42
C LYS A 58 14.60 -15.10 2.80
N MET A 59 14.38 -15.26 4.11
CA MET A 59 13.09 -15.35 4.75
C MET A 59 12.70 -13.96 5.23
N GLU A 60 11.63 -13.39 4.69
CA GLU A 60 11.10 -12.10 5.14
C GLU A 60 9.84 -12.32 5.96
N LEU A 61 9.85 -11.86 7.21
CA LEU A 61 8.69 -11.89 8.08
C LEU A 61 7.80 -10.67 7.80
N TYR A 62 6.49 -10.90 7.72
CA TYR A 62 5.46 -9.87 7.64
C TYR A 62 4.56 -9.98 8.87
N ALA A 63 4.33 -8.86 9.54
CA ALA A 63 3.39 -8.74 10.65
C ALA A 63 2.40 -7.61 10.36
N ILE A 64 1.11 -7.92 10.37
CA ILE A 64 0.05 -6.98 9.99
C ILE A 64 -0.93 -6.83 11.15
N ASP A 65 -1.14 -5.57 11.58
CA ASP A 65 -2.20 -5.16 12.52
C ASP A 65 -3.26 -4.40 11.71
N VAL A 66 -4.50 -4.88 11.77
CA VAL A 66 -5.64 -4.33 11.03
C VAL A 66 -6.60 -3.66 12.02
N ALA A 67 -6.80 -2.35 11.87
CA ALA A 67 -7.74 -1.60 12.68
C ALA A 67 -8.97 -1.15 11.87
N PHE A 68 -10.15 -1.69 12.20
CA PHE A 68 -11.41 -1.35 11.55
C PHE A 68 -12.36 -0.58 12.48
N HIS A 69 -12.75 0.62 12.04
CA HIS A 69 -13.86 1.37 12.59
C HIS A 69 -14.64 2.05 11.46
N GLU A 70 -15.95 1.90 11.44
CA GLU A 70 -16.82 2.40 10.35
C GLU A 70 -16.75 3.93 10.17
N ALA A 71 -16.67 4.66 11.29
CA ALA A 71 -16.46 6.10 11.30
C ALA A 71 -15.01 6.53 10.97
N GLY A 72 -14.10 5.57 10.85
CA GLY A 72 -12.65 5.76 10.81
C GLY A 72 -12.00 5.65 12.19
N LEU A 73 -10.67 5.48 12.21
CA LEU A 73 -9.90 5.39 13.45
C LEU A 73 -10.15 6.61 14.35
N ASN A 74 -10.75 6.36 15.51
CA ASN A 74 -11.11 7.38 16.48
C ASN A 74 -10.93 6.82 17.91
N TYR A 75 -9.68 6.67 18.32
CA TYR A 75 -9.35 6.12 19.64
C TYR A 75 -9.55 7.11 20.79
N GLY A 76 -9.98 8.33 20.48
CA GLY A 76 -10.02 9.49 21.36
C GLY A 76 -9.70 10.73 20.53
N ASP A 77 -9.01 11.69 21.13
CA ASP A 77 -8.53 12.82 20.35
C ASP A 77 -7.44 12.42 19.33
N LYS A 78 -7.01 13.39 18.51
CA LYS A 78 -5.99 13.18 17.48
C LYS A 78 -4.67 12.67 18.07
N ASN A 79 -4.24 13.23 19.20
CA ASN A 79 -2.97 12.87 19.84
C ASN A 79 -3.06 11.48 20.48
N GLU A 80 -4.20 11.12 21.07
CA GLU A 80 -4.45 9.78 21.56
C GLU A 80 -4.44 8.76 20.42
N THR A 81 -5.08 9.07 19.30
CA THR A 81 -5.07 8.20 18.12
C THR A 81 -3.66 7.97 17.60
N VAL A 82 -2.86 9.04 17.46
CA VAL A 82 -1.45 8.95 17.06
C VAL A 82 -0.65 8.11 18.05
N SER A 83 -0.74 8.42 19.35
CA SER A 83 -0.04 7.72 20.42
C SER A 83 -0.37 6.22 20.45
N ARG A 84 -1.63 5.84 20.24
CA ARG A 84 -2.06 4.43 20.17
C ARG A 84 -1.50 3.70 18.95
N ILE A 85 -1.39 4.36 17.79
CA ILE A 85 -0.81 3.76 16.60
C ILE A 85 0.69 3.54 16.80
N ILE A 86 1.43 4.54 17.31
CA ILE A 86 2.86 4.38 17.65
C ILE A 86 3.05 3.21 18.62
N LYS A 87 2.22 3.14 19.68
CA LYS A 87 2.21 2.05 20.65
C LYS A 87 2.08 0.68 19.97
N LYS A 88 1.09 0.52 19.07
CA LYS A 88 0.85 -0.74 18.35
C LYS A 88 2.05 -1.14 17.47
N LEU A 89 2.64 -0.18 16.75
CA LEU A 89 3.81 -0.41 15.90
C LEU A 89 5.03 -0.86 16.71
N ILE A 90 5.39 -0.12 17.76
CA ILE A 90 6.54 -0.49 18.61
C ILE A 90 6.28 -1.80 19.36
N ARG A 91 5.05 -2.04 19.82
CA ARG A 91 4.69 -3.32 20.44
C ARG A 91 4.88 -4.50 19.48
N THR A 92 4.56 -4.33 18.21
CA THR A 92 4.80 -5.37 17.19
C THR A 92 6.30 -5.65 17.02
N VAL A 93 7.13 -4.60 17.02
CA VAL A 93 8.60 -4.74 17.02
C VAL A 93 9.08 -5.55 18.24
N LEU A 94 8.60 -5.21 19.44
CA LEU A 94 8.96 -5.92 20.67
C LEU A 94 8.55 -7.40 20.64
N VAL A 95 7.38 -7.71 20.07
CA VAL A 95 6.91 -9.09 19.90
C VAL A 95 7.78 -9.88 18.93
N ILE A 96 8.17 -9.27 17.80
CA ILE A 96 9.03 -9.94 16.81
C ILE A 96 10.43 -10.19 17.41
N LEU A 97 11.02 -9.19 18.06
CA LEU A 97 12.30 -9.35 18.74
C LEU A 97 12.24 -10.38 19.87
N GLY A 98 11.16 -10.36 20.64
CA GLY A 98 11.02 -11.16 21.86
C GLY A 98 10.61 -12.60 21.60
N PHE A 99 9.69 -12.87 20.69
CA PHE A 99 9.16 -14.22 20.49
C PHE A 99 9.67 -14.91 19.23
N PHE A 100 10.08 -14.13 18.21
CA PHE A 100 10.63 -14.70 16.97
C PHE A 100 12.16 -14.62 16.92
N ASN A 101 12.79 -13.83 17.81
CA ASN A 101 14.24 -13.60 17.84
C ASN A 101 14.79 -13.09 16.49
N ILE A 102 14.03 -12.21 15.85
CA ILE A 102 14.35 -11.64 14.53
C ILE A 102 14.52 -10.12 14.66
N ARG A 103 15.63 -9.60 14.12
CA ARG A 103 16.00 -8.17 14.18
C ARG A 103 15.49 -7.32 13.00
N GLY A 104 14.75 -7.92 12.08
CA GLY A 104 14.19 -7.23 10.92
C GLY A 104 12.94 -7.91 10.37
N ALA A 105 11.92 -7.10 10.06
CA ALA A 105 10.65 -7.58 9.52
C ALA A 105 9.90 -6.44 8.82
N ASN A 106 8.97 -6.80 7.96
CA ASN A 106 8.00 -5.88 7.37
C ASN A 106 6.79 -5.79 8.30
N ILE A 107 6.55 -4.63 8.90
CA ILE A 107 5.40 -4.40 9.77
C ILE A 107 4.42 -3.48 9.06
N ILE A 108 3.16 -3.89 8.93
CA ILE A 108 2.13 -3.14 8.24
C ILE A 108 0.99 -2.85 9.21
N PHE A 109 0.69 -1.57 9.42
CA PHE A 109 -0.56 -1.17 10.05
C PHE A 109 -1.59 -0.79 8.99
N ALA A 110 -2.71 -1.50 8.96
CA ALA A 110 -3.72 -1.36 7.93
C ALA A 110 -5.03 -0.83 8.51
N SER A 111 -5.63 0.17 7.86
CA SER A 111 -6.97 0.65 8.24
C SER A 111 -7.71 1.23 7.04
N PRO A 112 -8.96 0.81 6.76
CA PRO A 112 -9.68 1.30 5.59
C PRO A 112 -10.02 2.79 5.68
N LYS A 113 -10.10 3.36 6.89
CA LYS A 113 -10.53 4.74 7.07
C LYS A 113 -9.82 5.42 8.24
N ILE A 114 -9.15 6.52 7.94
CA ILE A 114 -8.51 7.41 8.90
C ILE A 114 -8.64 8.86 8.41
N LEU A 115 -8.81 9.79 9.35
CA LEU A 115 -8.90 11.22 9.01
C LEU A 115 -7.58 11.73 8.41
N GLN A 116 -7.66 12.50 7.33
CA GLN A 116 -6.47 13.04 6.65
C GLN A 116 -5.62 13.92 7.58
N ALA A 117 -6.25 14.67 8.48
CA ALA A 117 -5.55 15.47 9.48
C ALA A 117 -4.68 14.61 10.43
N THR A 118 -5.09 13.36 10.67
CA THR A 118 -4.31 12.40 11.47
C THR A 118 -3.17 11.81 10.65
N LEU A 119 -3.40 11.48 9.37
CA LEU A 119 -2.33 10.98 8.48
C LEU A 119 -1.21 11.99 8.24
N ILE A 120 -1.54 13.28 8.08
CA ILE A 120 -0.53 14.34 7.94
C ILE A 120 0.42 14.36 9.15
N VAL A 121 -0.08 14.05 10.35
CA VAL A 121 0.72 13.96 11.57
C VAL A 121 1.46 12.62 11.65
N LEU A 122 0.83 11.51 11.26
CA LEU A 122 1.43 10.17 11.36
C LEU A 122 2.56 9.91 10.37
N ASN A 123 2.47 10.40 9.14
CA ASN A 123 3.47 10.13 8.11
C ASN A 123 4.91 10.52 8.54
N PRO A 124 5.18 11.74 9.05
CA PRO A 124 6.52 12.07 9.53
C PRO A 124 6.93 11.21 10.73
N ILE A 125 5.99 10.90 11.64
CA ILE A 125 6.26 10.04 12.80
C ILE A 125 6.62 8.62 12.36
N LEU A 126 6.01 8.09 11.30
CA LEU A 126 6.31 6.77 10.77
C LEU A 126 7.75 6.68 10.26
N GLU A 127 8.19 7.72 9.53
CA GLU A 127 9.59 7.85 9.11
C GLU A 127 10.52 7.95 10.32
N GLU A 128 10.15 8.75 11.34
CA GLU A 128 10.91 8.85 12.59
C GLU A 128 11.03 7.50 13.31
N ILE A 129 9.98 6.68 13.36
CA ILE A 129 10.03 5.33 13.94
C ILE A 129 11.04 4.47 13.18
N ASN A 130 10.97 4.42 11.85
CA ASN A 130 11.91 3.64 11.05
C ASN A 130 13.36 4.10 11.27
N GLN A 131 13.61 5.41 11.30
CA GLN A 131 14.94 5.96 11.59
C GLN A 131 15.41 5.65 13.03
N PHE A 132 14.51 5.76 14.01
CA PHE A 132 14.78 5.44 15.42
C PHE A 132 15.26 4.00 15.59
N LEU A 133 14.64 3.05 14.88
CA LEU A 133 14.99 1.63 14.89
C LEU A 133 16.28 1.37 14.12
N LEU A 134 16.45 1.97 12.93
CA LEU A 134 17.64 1.80 12.11
C LEU A 134 18.90 2.28 12.82
N GLN A 135 18.84 3.42 13.52
CA GLN A 135 19.96 3.95 14.32
C GLN A 135 20.40 3.01 15.46
N ARG A 136 19.54 2.06 15.85
CA ARG A 136 19.81 1.04 16.87
C ARG A 136 20.20 -0.31 16.26
N GLY A 137 20.40 -0.38 14.94
CA GLY A 137 20.83 -1.59 14.25
C GLY A 137 19.70 -2.58 13.96
N TYR A 138 18.44 -2.15 13.98
CA TYR A 138 17.33 -2.99 13.59
C TYR A 138 16.92 -2.75 12.13
N GLU A 139 16.53 -3.82 11.44
CA GLU A 139 16.15 -3.83 10.03
C GLU A 139 14.62 -3.95 9.86
N PHE A 140 13.86 -3.22 10.67
CA PHE A 140 12.41 -3.15 10.55
C PHE A 140 12.01 -2.17 9.45
N ASN A 141 11.08 -2.57 8.61
CA ASN A 141 10.43 -1.73 7.62
C ASN A 141 8.95 -1.59 7.97
N ILE A 142 8.61 -0.47 8.62
CA ILE A 142 7.25 -0.21 9.10
C ILE A 142 6.52 0.67 8.10
N LYS A 143 5.34 0.22 7.67
CA LYS A 143 4.48 0.90 6.68
C LYS A 143 3.04 1.00 7.17
N MET A 144 2.29 1.92 6.58
CA MET A 144 0.86 2.06 6.80
C MET A 144 0.09 1.96 5.48
N TYR A 145 -0.95 1.12 5.45
CA TYR A 145 -1.92 1.08 4.34
C TYR A 145 -3.25 1.62 4.83
N CYS A 146 -3.48 2.89 4.51
CA CYS A 146 -4.65 3.63 4.96
C CYS A 146 -5.41 4.27 3.82
N ASN A 147 -6.72 4.42 3.97
CA ASN A 147 -7.58 5.07 2.97
C ASN A 147 -7.39 4.45 1.57
N GLU A 148 -6.92 5.23 0.60
CA GLU A 148 -6.69 4.77 -0.79
C GLU A 148 -5.64 3.66 -0.87
N GLU A 149 -4.60 3.70 -0.03
CA GLU A 149 -3.57 2.65 0.00
C GLU A 149 -4.12 1.33 0.55
N PHE A 150 -5.05 1.38 1.50
CA PHE A 150 -5.77 0.17 1.97
C PHE A 150 -6.59 -0.44 0.83
N GLN A 151 -7.33 0.41 0.10
CA GLN A 151 -8.11 -0.07 -1.04
C GLN A 151 -7.21 -0.72 -2.10
N LEU A 152 -6.11 -0.07 -2.44
CA LEU A 152 -5.17 -0.50 -3.47
C LEU A 152 -4.43 -1.79 -3.12
N HIS A 153 -3.86 -1.87 -1.92
CA HIS A 153 -2.96 -2.96 -1.54
C HIS A 153 -3.65 -4.13 -0.84
N ILE A 154 -4.89 -3.95 -0.36
CA ILE A 154 -5.61 -4.97 0.40
C ILE A 154 -6.96 -5.28 -0.24
N LEU A 155 -7.87 -4.30 -0.33
CA LEU A 155 -9.24 -4.58 -0.74
C LEU A 155 -9.34 -5.06 -2.20
N ASN A 156 -8.72 -4.35 -3.14
CA ASN A 156 -8.79 -4.69 -4.56
C ASN A 156 -8.16 -6.06 -4.87
N PRO A 157 -6.97 -6.42 -4.33
CA PRO A 157 -6.42 -7.77 -4.47
C PRO A 157 -7.36 -8.86 -3.94
N VAL A 158 -8.01 -8.63 -2.79
CA VAL A 158 -8.98 -9.60 -2.23
C VAL A 158 -10.19 -9.75 -3.15
N ILE A 159 -10.76 -8.64 -3.63
CA ILE A 159 -11.91 -8.67 -4.55
C ILE A 159 -11.54 -9.35 -5.88
N SER A 160 -10.39 -9.03 -6.48
CA SER A 160 -9.97 -9.64 -7.76
C SER A 160 -9.81 -11.16 -7.64
N SER A 161 -9.28 -11.62 -6.51
CA SER A 161 -9.16 -13.06 -6.19
C SER A 161 -10.52 -13.77 -6.09
N SER A 162 -11.62 -13.04 -5.80
CA SER A 162 -12.97 -13.60 -5.65
C SER A 162 -13.54 -14.25 -6.90
N SER A 163 -13.12 -13.79 -8.07
CA SER A 163 -13.56 -14.33 -9.36
C SER A 163 -12.97 -15.71 -9.65
N SER A 164 -11.85 -16.05 -9.03
CA SER A 164 -11.07 -17.27 -9.32
C SER A 164 -11.35 -18.45 -8.37
N ILE A 165 -11.99 -18.19 -7.23
CA ILE A 165 -12.23 -19.21 -6.20
C ILE A 165 -13.69 -19.65 -6.28
N ALA A 166 -13.94 -20.74 -7.02
CA ALA A 166 -15.28 -21.29 -7.21
C ALA A 166 -15.87 -21.92 -5.93
N ASP A 167 -15.04 -22.25 -4.95
CA ASP A 167 -15.41 -22.94 -3.72
C ASP A 167 -14.86 -22.16 -2.51
N THR A 168 -15.41 -20.97 -2.24
CA THR A 168 -14.98 -20.19 -1.07
C THR A 168 -15.74 -20.67 0.16
N SER A 169 -15.08 -21.39 1.06
CA SER A 169 -15.50 -21.53 2.45
C SER A 169 -15.42 -20.21 3.23
N GLU A 170 -14.83 -19.17 2.64
CA GLU A 170 -14.61 -17.86 3.23
C GLU A 170 -15.90 -16.99 3.17
N LEU A 171 -16.33 -16.46 4.32
CA LEU A 171 -17.62 -15.82 4.52
C LEU A 171 -17.72 -14.44 3.87
N PHE A 172 -16.63 -13.68 3.85
CA PHE A 172 -16.58 -12.39 3.18
C PHE A 172 -16.79 -12.56 1.68
N MET A 173 -16.14 -13.54 1.05
CA MET A 173 -16.28 -13.82 -0.38
C MET A 173 -17.71 -14.21 -0.76
N ARG A 174 -18.36 -15.08 0.03
CA ARG A 174 -19.78 -15.44 -0.17
C ARG A 174 -20.70 -14.23 -0.02
N SER A 175 -20.44 -13.37 0.97
CA SER A 175 -21.23 -12.16 1.19
C SER A 175 -21.08 -11.19 0.02
N LEU A 176 -19.88 -11.04 -0.54
CA LEU A 176 -19.61 -10.22 -1.72
C LEU A 176 -20.26 -10.80 -2.98
N GLN A 177 -20.17 -12.11 -3.20
CA GLN A 177 -20.87 -12.80 -4.29
C GLN A 177 -22.39 -12.61 -4.19
N LEU A 178 -22.96 -12.80 -3.00
CA LEU A 178 -24.37 -12.56 -2.73
C LEU A 178 -24.77 -11.11 -3.03
N TYR A 179 -24.00 -10.14 -2.55
CA TYR A 179 -24.22 -8.72 -2.82
C TYR A 179 -24.23 -8.43 -4.32
N ASN A 180 -23.26 -8.96 -5.07
CA ASN A 180 -23.14 -8.79 -6.52
C ASN A 180 -24.34 -9.40 -7.29
N MET A 181 -24.98 -10.46 -6.77
CA MET A 181 -26.20 -11.02 -7.40
C MET A 181 -27.38 -10.04 -7.39
N PHE A 182 -27.44 -9.11 -6.44
CA PHE A 182 -28.58 -8.20 -6.26
C PHE A 182 -28.31 -6.76 -6.71
N THR A 183 -27.05 -6.36 -6.94
CA THR A 183 -26.71 -4.99 -7.37
C THR A 183 -26.71 -4.77 -8.88
N GLY A 184 -27.05 -5.79 -9.68
CA GLY A 184 -27.13 -5.66 -11.14
C GLY A 184 -25.76 -5.55 -11.82
N ASN A 185 -24.66 -5.65 -11.06
CA ASN A 185 -23.33 -5.94 -11.58
C ASN A 185 -23.32 -7.40 -12.07
N ASN A 186 -23.95 -7.65 -13.21
CA ASN A 186 -23.88 -8.91 -13.94
C ASN A 186 -22.42 -9.14 -14.36
N ILE A 187 -21.61 -9.73 -13.47
CA ILE A 187 -20.51 -10.62 -13.86
C ILE A 187 -21.17 -11.92 -14.36
N VAL A 188 -22.01 -11.81 -15.39
CA VAL A 188 -22.50 -12.95 -16.14
C VAL A 188 -21.52 -13.09 -17.28
N GLU A 189 -20.58 -14.01 -17.10
CA GLU A 189 -19.87 -14.63 -18.22
C GLU A 189 -20.88 -14.92 -19.33
N ARG A 190 -20.72 -14.24 -20.47
CA ARG A 190 -21.24 -14.76 -21.73
C ARG A 190 -20.51 -16.06 -22.00
N LYS A 191 -21.11 -17.19 -21.62
CA LYS A 191 -20.66 -18.53 -22.02
C LYS A 191 -20.48 -18.55 -23.54
N SER A 192 -19.23 -18.66 -23.97
CA SER A 192 -18.88 -19.13 -25.31
C SER A 192 -18.52 -20.62 -25.22
N PRO A 193 -18.78 -21.43 -26.26
CA PRO A 193 -18.68 -22.89 -26.16
C PRO A 193 -17.22 -23.36 -26.08
N LYS A 194 -17.03 -24.46 -25.34
CA LYS A 194 -15.80 -25.25 -25.15
C LYS A 194 -14.84 -25.22 -26.35
N GLN A 195 -13.60 -24.80 -26.13
CA GLN A 195 -12.42 -25.25 -26.87
C GLN A 195 -11.19 -25.33 -25.95
N GLU A 196 -10.36 -26.33 -26.23
CA GLU A 196 -9.31 -26.91 -25.39
C GLU A 196 -8.15 -25.98 -25.03
N GLN A 197 -7.46 -26.39 -23.97
CA GLN A 197 -6.35 -25.74 -23.28
C GLN A 197 -5.22 -25.27 -24.21
N SER A 198 -4.94 -23.97 -24.17
CA SER A 198 -3.60 -23.40 -24.34
C SER A 198 -3.41 -22.30 -23.30
N ILE A 199 -2.39 -22.45 -22.45
CA ILE A 199 -2.04 -21.55 -21.36
C ILE A 199 -1.65 -20.19 -21.95
N LEU A 200 -2.46 -19.16 -21.67
CA LEU A 200 -2.18 -17.74 -21.91
C LEU A 200 -2.41 -16.97 -20.60
N PRO A 201 -1.66 -15.88 -20.32
CA PRO A 201 -1.75 -15.17 -19.05
C PRO A 201 -3.11 -14.46 -18.91
N ILE A 202 -3.79 -14.71 -17.80
CA ILE A 202 -5.10 -14.13 -17.48
C ILE A 202 -4.87 -12.70 -17.00
N HIS A 203 -4.97 -11.72 -17.91
CA HIS A 203 -5.17 -10.32 -17.54
C HIS A 203 -6.68 -10.11 -17.35
N SER A 204 -7.08 -10.04 -16.09
CA SER A 204 -8.47 -9.97 -15.63
C SER A 204 -9.14 -8.67 -16.07
N GLN A 205 -10.06 -8.78 -17.03
CA GLN A 205 -11.11 -7.79 -17.28
C GLN A 205 -12.15 -7.87 -16.16
N VAL A 206 -11.97 -7.14 -15.05
CA VAL A 206 -13.01 -6.94 -14.03
C VAL A 206 -12.94 -5.50 -13.49
N GLY A 207 -14.03 -4.72 -13.68
CA GLY A 207 -14.43 -3.66 -12.76
C GLY A 207 -14.00 -2.21 -13.03
N GLU A 208 -14.00 -1.73 -14.28
CA GLU A 208 -13.68 -0.33 -14.62
C GLU A 208 -14.66 0.73 -14.03
N SER A 209 -15.79 0.38 -13.41
CA SER A 209 -16.82 1.37 -13.04
C SER A 209 -16.91 1.80 -11.57
N GLU A 210 -16.07 1.28 -10.66
CA GLU A 210 -16.02 1.77 -9.25
C GLU A 210 -14.67 2.35 -8.84
N MET A 211 -13.57 1.95 -9.50
CA MET A 211 -12.25 2.49 -9.21
C MET A 211 -12.10 3.89 -9.80
N LYS A 212 -11.90 4.93 -8.98
CA LYS A 212 -11.63 6.31 -9.45
C LYS A 212 -10.55 6.31 -10.53
N ILE A 213 -10.74 7.06 -11.61
CA ILE A 213 -9.84 7.04 -12.78
C ILE A 213 -8.36 7.27 -12.43
N GLY A 214 -8.05 8.19 -11.52
CA GLY A 214 -6.65 8.43 -11.12
C GLY A 214 -6.01 7.19 -10.50
N VAL A 215 -6.79 6.39 -9.77
CA VAL A 215 -6.34 5.13 -9.16
C VAL A 215 -6.13 4.06 -10.23
N LEU A 216 -7.06 3.97 -11.20
CA LEU A 216 -6.94 3.06 -12.35
C LEU A 216 -5.68 3.34 -13.15
N VAL A 217 -5.45 4.61 -13.49
CA VAL A 217 -4.25 5.02 -14.24
C VAL A 217 -2.99 4.69 -13.45
N ARG A 218 -2.95 5.05 -12.16
CA ARG A 218 -1.77 4.86 -11.32
C ARG A 218 -1.39 3.40 -11.17
N SER A 219 -2.37 2.53 -10.91
CA SER A 219 -2.16 1.09 -10.76
C SER A 219 -1.71 0.45 -12.08
N THR A 220 -2.44 0.70 -13.17
CA THR A 220 -2.13 0.15 -14.50
C THR A 220 -0.71 0.53 -14.95
N ILE A 221 -0.35 1.82 -14.84
CA ILE A 221 0.97 2.30 -15.28
C ILE A 221 2.10 1.79 -14.40
N ARG A 222 1.85 1.58 -13.10
CA ARG A 222 2.83 0.98 -12.21
C ARG A 222 3.22 -0.41 -12.69
N GLU A 223 2.24 -1.24 -13.00
CA GLU A 223 2.46 -2.60 -13.52
C GLU A 223 3.17 -2.57 -14.87
N TYR A 224 2.64 -1.78 -15.80
CA TYR A 224 3.16 -1.69 -17.17
C TYR A 224 4.63 -1.22 -17.23
N LEU A 225 5.00 -0.22 -16.41
CA LEU A 225 6.38 0.26 -16.36
C LEU A 225 7.31 -0.72 -15.63
N ALA A 226 6.87 -1.31 -14.53
CA ALA A 226 7.67 -2.27 -13.77
C ALA A 226 8.00 -3.54 -14.57
N ASN A 227 7.04 -4.02 -15.36
CA ASN A 227 7.19 -5.20 -16.22
C ASN A 227 7.82 -4.89 -17.59
N ASN A 228 8.11 -3.62 -17.89
CA ASN A 228 8.55 -3.14 -19.20
C ASN A 228 7.59 -3.52 -20.35
N GLU A 229 6.28 -3.50 -20.10
CA GLU A 229 5.24 -3.82 -21.08
C GLU A 229 4.99 -2.66 -22.07
N ILE A 230 5.50 -1.46 -21.77
CA ILE A 230 5.45 -0.30 -22.66
C ILE A 230 6.77 -0.21 -23.45
N ILE A 231 6.67 -0.37 -24.77
CA ILE A 231 7.82 -0.21 -25.68
C ILE A 231 8.35 1.24 -25.69
N SER A 232 9.65 1.41 -25.96
CA SER A 232 10.34 2.71 -25.85
C SER A 232 9.70 3.82 -26.69
N ASP A 233 9.21 3.51 -27.89
CA ASP A 233 8.54 4.47 -28.76
C ASP A 233 7.23 4.99 -28.14
N GLU A 234 6.49 4.13 -27.45
CA GLU A 234 5.28 4.54 -26.74
C GLU A 234 5.62 5.39 -25.51
N ILE A 235 6.67 5.04 -24.76
CA ILE A 235 7.18 5.86 -23.64
C ILE A 235 7.53 7.27 -24.14
N ASN A 236 8.25 7.37 -25.27
CA ASN A 236 8.59 8.66 -25.86
C ASN A 236 7.32 9.46 -26.22
N ARG A 237 6.30 8.83 -26.81
CA ARG A 237 5.02 9.50 -27.09
C ARG A 237 4.33 9.99 -25.81
N LEU A 238 4.29 9.17 -24.75
CA LEU A 238 3.69 9.52 -23.46
C LEU A 238 4.37 10.72 -22.77
N THR A 239 5.62 11.04 -23.13
CA THR A 239 6.31 12.25 -22.65
C THR A 239 5.94 13.54 -23.38
N THR A 240 5.11 13.47 -24.41
CA THR A 240 4.72 14.65 -25.21
C THR A 240 3.33 15.16 -24.85
N TYR A 241 3.17 16.49 -24.82
CA TYR A 241 1.89 17.14 -24.55
C TYR A 241 0.83 16.80 -25.61
N ASP A 242 1.18 16.89 -26.90
CA ASP A 242 0.23 16.70 -28.00
C ASP A 242 -0.35 15.28 -27.99
N TYR A 243 0.50 14.27 -27.79
CA TYR A 243 0.03 12.89 -27.67
C TYR A 243 -0.88 12.71 -26.46
N SER A 244 -0.51 13.26 -25.31
CA SER A 244 -1.33 13.16 -24.11
C SER A 244 -2.69 13.83 -24.25
N LYS A 245 -2.73 14.98 -24.93
CA LYS A 245 -3.96 15.71 -25.17
C LYS A 245 -4.89 14.98 -26.12
N VAL A 246 -4.36 14.43 -27.22
CA VAL A 246 -5.13 13.67 -28.22
C VAL A 246 -5.58 12.32 -27.68
N THR A 247 -4.72 11.64 -26.92
CA THR A 247 -4.95 10.24 -26.51
C THR A 247 -5.74 10.12 -25.23
N PHE A 248 -5.56 11.01 -24.26
CA PHE A 248 -6.17 10.92 -22.92
C PHE A 248 -7.05 12.12 -22.52
N ASP A 249 -7.07 13.19 -23.33
CA ASP A 249 -7.68 14.48 -23.01
C ASP A 249 -7.18 15.10 -21.68
N ILE A 250 -5.87 14.97 -21.42
CA ILE A 250 -5.19 15.63 -20.29
C ILE A 250 -4.34 16.80 -20.79
N ASN A 251 -4.10 17.80 -19.93
CA ASN A 251 -3.45 19.05 -20.30
C ASN A 251 -1.94 19.09 -20.03
N TYR A 252 -1.34 17.94 -19.71
CA TYR A 252 0.09 17.80 -19.42
C TYR A 252 0.59 16.47 -20.01
N PRO A 253 1.89 16.36 -20.33
CA PRO A 253 2.51 15.08 -20.66
C PRO A 253 2.13 14.00 -19.65
N PHE A 254 1.85 12.79 -20.13
CA PHE A 254 1.39 11.69 -19.29
C PHE A 254 2.55 11.25 -18.39
N LEU A 255 3.72 11.08 -19.00
CA LEU A 255 4.99 10.87 -18.33
C LEU A 255 5.83 12.13 -18.39
N LYS A 256 6.60 12.36 -17.34
CA LYS A 256 7.69 13.34 -17.34
C LYS A 256 8.97 12.65 -16.91
N GLU A 257 9.95 12.58 -17.82
CA GLU A 257 11.27 12.05 -17.51
C GLU A 257 11.94 12.92 -16.44
N ILE A 258 12.54 12.27 -15.45
CA ILE A 258 13.25 12.95 -14.37
C ILE A 258 14.65 13.35 -14.85
N ASN A 259 14.96 14.64 -14.70
CA ASN A 259 16.29 15.16 -14.90
C ASN A 259 17.11 15.03 -13.59
N TYR A 260 18.16 14.21 -13.61
CA TYR A 260 19.02 13.99 -12.44
C TYR A 260 19.86 15.23 -12.04
N SER A 261 19.97 16.24 -12.90
CA SER A 261 20.70 17.48 -12.57
C SER A 261 19.86 18.52 -11.83
N GLU A 262 18.59 18.26 -11.57
CA GLU A 262 17.64 19.20 -10.96
C GLU A 262 17.00 18.63 -9.68
N ALA A 263 16.54 19.51 -8.79
CA ALA A 263 15.86 19.11 -7.56
C ALA A 263 14.52 18.40 -7.86
N LEU A 264 14.36 17.15 -7.38
CA LEU A 264 13.20 16.30 -7.66
C LEU A 264 11.85 16.96 -7.35
N GLU A 265 11.74 17.63 -6.19
CA GLU A 265 10.49 18.25 -5.76
C GLU A 265 10.00 19.37 -6.67
N GLN A 266 10.91 20.10 -7.33
CA GLN A 266 10.55 21.19 -8.23
C GLN A 266 10.07 20.64 -9.59
N GLN A 267 10.60 19.50 -10.02
CA GLN A 267 10.28 18.91 -11.31
C GLN A 267 8.83 18.41 -11.42
N ARG A 268 8.17 18.06 -10.31
CA ARG A 268 6.74 17.70 -10.33
C ARG A 268 5.78 18.90 -10.38
N LEU A 269 6.30 20.12 -10.23
CA LEU A 269 5.51 21.36 -10.22
C LEU A 269 5.44 21.96 -11.64
N VAL A 270 4.28 22.49 -12.00
CA VAL A 270 4.10 23.36 -13.17
C VAL A 270 3.43 24.64 -12.67
N ASN A 271 4.08 25.79 -12.89
CA ASN A 271 3.64 27.09 -12.36
C ASN A 271 3.42 27.06 -10.84
N GLY A 272 4.30 26.37 -10.10
CA GLY A 272 4.24 26.25 -8.64
C GLY A 272 3.18 25.29 -8.09
N ARG A 273 2.41 24.59 -8.95
CA ARG A 273 1.40 23.61 -8.53
C ARG A 273 1.81 22.20 -8.89
N PRO A 274 1.61 21.20 -8.02
CA PRO A 274 1.93 19.82 -8.36
C PRO A 274 1.00 19.35 -9.48
N ARG A 275 1.58 18.90 -10.59
CA ARG A 275 0.85 18.30 -11.73
C ARG A 275 1.16 16.83 -11.93
N TYR A 276 2.12 16.32 -11.18
CA TYR A 276 2.53 14.92 -11.20
C TYR A 276 2.56 14.35 -9.78
N TRP A 277 2.30 13.05 -9.64
CA TRP A 277 2.40 12.35 -8.36
C TRP A 277 3.83 12.42 -7.79
N SER A 278 3.96 12.28 -6.47
CA SER A 278 5.27 12.22 -5.79
C SER A 278 5.99 10.88 -5.98
N GLU A 279 5.26 9.83 -6.34
CA GLU A 279 5.81 8.52 -6.65
C GLU A 279 6.69 8.57 -7.91
N ILE A 280 7.83 7.88 -7.85
CA ILE A 280 8.78 7.76 -8.96
C ILE A 280 8.58 6.38 -9.60
N PHE A 281 8.32 6.39 -10.91
CA PHE A 281 8.13 5.18 -11.70
C PHE A 281 9.41 4.85 -12.47
N HIS A 282 9.73 3.57 -12.59
CA HIS A 282 10.96 3.09 -13.20
C HIS A 282 10.64 2.30 -14.47
N SER A 283 11.33 2.60 -15.57
CA SER A 283 11.27 1.80 -16.80
C SER A 283 12.54 1.99 -17.61
N GLN A 284 13.09 0.90 -18.16
CA GLN A 284 14.24 0.93 -19.08
C GLN A 284 15.42 1.82 -18.61
N ASN A 285 15.82 1.70 -17.34
CA ASN A 285 16.87 2.50 -16.67
C ASN A 285 16.60 4.01 -16.52
N LYS A 286 15.40 4.49 -16.86
CA LYS A 286 14.97 5.87 -16.65
C LYS A 286 13.92 5.96 -15.54
N LYS A 287 13.79 7.16 -14.98
CA LYS A 287 12.81 7.49 -13.94
C LYS A 287 11.81 8.50 -14.49
N TYR A 288 10.55 8.30 -14.13
CA TYR A 288 9.45 9.11 -14.62
C TYR A 288 8.51 9.54 -13.48
N TYR A 289 7.95 10.72 -13.64
CA TYR A 289 6.75 11.16 -12.95
C TYR A 289 5.51 10.91 -13.83
N VAL A 290 4.36 10.62 -13.22
CA VAL A 290 3.08 10.43 -13.92
C VAL A 290 2.13 11.57 -13.59
N CYS A 291 1.44 12.10 -14.60
CA CYS A 291 0.47 13.18 -14.45
C CYS A 291 -0.66 12.77 -13.50
N GLN A 292 -1.04 13.67 -12.59
CA GLN A 292 -2.08 13.42 -11.59
C GLN A 292 -3.45 14.01 -11.96
N GLU A 293 -3.57 14.76 -13.06
CA GLU A 293 -4.82 15.43 -13.46
C GLU A 293 -5.78 14.52 -14.23
N TRP A 294 -6.33 13.54 -13.52
CA TRP A 294 -7.33 12.62 -14.06
C TRP A 294 -8.72 12.95 -13.55
N PHE A 295 -9.66 13.12 -14.48
CA PHE A 295 -11.08 13.32 -14.18
C PHE A 295 -11.88 12.19 -14.82
N GLU A 296 -13.05 11.87 -14.27
CA GLU A 296 -13.81 10.70 -14.71
C GLU A 296 -14.12 10.69 -16.22
N ARG A 297 -14.27 11.88 -16.83
CA ARG A 297 -14.40 12.04 -18.29
C ARG A 297 -13.23 11.46 -19.10
N ASN A 298 -12.04 11.35 -18.51
CA ASN A 298 -10.83 10.82 -19.13
C ASN A 298 -10.81 9.28 -19.18
N ARG A 299 -11.70 8.59 -18.44
CA ARG A 299 -11.68 7.11 -18.35
C ARG A 299 -11.78 6.44 -19.70
N SER A 300 -12.80 6.80 -20.48
CA SER A 300 -13.03 6.18 -21.80
C SER A 300 -11.83 6.32 -22.75
N TYR A 301 -11.01 7.36 -22.59
CA TYR A 301 -9.78 7.56 -23.35
C TYR A 301 -8.65 6.66 -22.85
N PHE A 302 -8.50 6.56 -21.53
CA PHE A 302 -7.52 5.65 -20.92
C PHE A 302 -7.82 4.19 -21.26
N ASP A 303 -9.07 3.73 -21.12
CA ASP A 303 -9.45 2.36 -21.44
C ASP A 303 -9.19 2.02 -22.92
N GLN A 304 -9.45 2.98 -23.82
CA GLN A 304 -9.13 2.84 -25.25
C GLN A 304 -7.64 2.67 -25.50
N TRP A 305 -6.80 3.43 -24.81
CA TRP A 305 -5.36 3.31 -24.91
C TRP A 305 -4.87 1.96 -24.37
N THR A 306 -5.34 1.53 -23.20
CA THR A 306 -4.99 0.23 -22.59
C THR A 306 -5.37 -0.94 -23.50
N ARG A 307 -6.53 -0.89 -24.16
CA ARG A 307 -6.92 -1.91 -25.15
C ARG A 307 -5.98 -1.96 -26.35
N LYS A 308 -5.46 -0.83 -26.83
CA LYS A 308 -4.48 -0.81 -27.92
C LYS A 308 -3.14 -1.44 -27.50
N MET A 309 -2.71 -1.20 -26.27
CA MET A 309 -1.48 -1.80 -25.73
C MET A 309 -1.55 -3.32 -25.64
N ASN A 310 -2.72 -3.89 -25.36
CA ASN A 310 -2.93 -5.34 -25.28
C ASN A 310 -3.06 -6.06 -26.65
N HIS A 311 -3.01 -5.31 -27.77
CA HIS A 311 -3.14 -5.83 -29.14
C HIS A 311 -1.89 -5.60 -30.00
N ILE A 312 -0.77 -5.20 -29.38
CA ILE A 312 0.56 -5.06 -30.00
C ILE A 312 1.45 -6.21 -29.53
#